data_AF-A0A969WGE3-F1
#
_entry.id   AF-A0A969WGE3-F1
#
_cell.length_a   1.000
_cell.length_b   1.000
_cell.length_c   1.000
_cell.angle_alpha   90.00
_cell.angle_beta   90.00
_cell.angle_gamma   90.00
#
_symmetry.space_group_name_H-M   'P 1'
#
loop_
_entity.id
_entity.type
_entity.pdbx_description
1 polymer ?
#
loop_
_entity_poly.entity_id
_entity_poly.type
_entity_poly.pdbx_seq_one_letter_code
_entity_poly.pdbx_strand_id
1 'polypeptide(L)'
;MGEKDIGGKYLIDRDPEGWVRWLLNDDTLTVLEKSPIYQEILEKGLELGLEQGLEQGLEQSIIRILQRRFSIVPANIEKDLAQLTAVELDSMLDVALTAPDLDTFAQELKAKSDA
;
A
#
# COMPACT_ATOMS: atom_id res chain seq x y z
N MET A 1 38.32 -31.60 -9.66
CA MET A 1 37.10 -32.34 -9.31
C MET A 1 35.96 -31.47 -9.83
N GLY A 2 35.49 -31.78 -11.04
CA GLY A 2 34.64 -30.87 -11.81
C GLY A 2 33.20 -30.91 -11.32
N GLU A 3 32.43 -29.86 -11.61
CA GLU A 3 31.01 -29.63 -11.27
C GLU A 3 30.03 -30.77 -11.59
N LYS A 4 30.51 -31.88 -12.16
CA LYS A 4 29.73 -33.03 -12.63
C LYS A 4 29.28 -34.00 -11.52
N ASP A 5 29.79 -33.89 -10.29
CA ASP A 5 29.50 -34.82 -9.19
C ASP A 5 28.59 -34.26 -8.08
N ILE A 6 28.16 -33.00 -8.18
CA ILE A 6 27.31 -32.37 -7.17
C ILE A 6 25.85 -32.62 -7.58
N GLY A 7 25.22 -33.64 -6.97
CA GLY A 7 23.85 -34.04 -7.33
C GLY A 7 22.90 -32.85 -7.37
N GLY A 8 22.03 -32.77 -8.39
CA GLY A 8 21.22 -31.58 -8.70
C GLY A 8 20.39 -31.00 -7.55
N LYS A 9 20.13 -31.78 -6.49
CA LYS A 9 19.49 -31.31 -5.26
C LYS A 9 20.38 -30.36 -4.41
N TYR A 10 21.70 -30.54 -4.45
CA TYR A 10 22.67 -29.69 -3.73
C TYR A 10 22.91 -28.33 -4.39
N LEU A 11 22.64 -28.20 -5.69
CA LEU A 11 22.80 -26.94 -6.43
C LEU A 11 21.59 -26.02 -6.22
N ILE A 12 20.38 -26.58 -6.09
CA ILE A 12 19.15 -25.79 -5.81
C ILE A 12 19.28 -24.99 -4.50
N ASP A 13 19.84 -25.60 -3.45
CA ASP A 13 19.94 -24.97 -2.13
C ASP A 13 21.09 -23.94 -2.01
N ARG A 14 22.10 -24.00 -2.90
CA ARG A 14 23.36 -23.26 -2.74
C ARG A 14 23.63 -22.25 -3.86
N ASP A 15 23.21 -22.58 -5.09
CA ASP A 15 23.33 -21.72 -6.28
C ASP A 15 22.16 -21.99 -7.26
N PRO A 16 20.95 -21.54 -6.92
CA PRO A 16 19.77 -21.73 -7.76
C PRO A 16 19.93 -21.06 -9.14
N GLU A 17 20.72 -20.00 -9.26
CA GLU A 17 21.01 -19.34 -10.54
C GLU A 17 21.88 -20.22 -11.43
N GLY A 18 23.00 -20.71 -10.91
CA GLY A 18 23.88 -21.64 -11.62
C GLY A 18 23.14 -22.90 -12.06
N TRP A 19 22.24 -23.44 -11.22
CA TRP A 19 21.40 -24.58 -11.56
C TRP A 19 20.43 -24.29 -12.72
N VAL A 20 19.70 -23.17 -12.68
CA VAL A 20 18.75 -22.78 -13.75
C VAL A 20 19.49 -22.53 -15.07
N ARG A 21 20.61 -21.80 -15.03
CA ARG A 21 21.43 -21.51 -16.21
C ARG A 21 21.98 -22.79 -16.85
N TRP A 22 22.48 -23.72 -16.02
CA TRP A 22 22.93 -25.02 -16.48
C TRP A 22 21.80 -25.87 -17.08
N LEU A 23 20.65 -25.94 -16.41
CA LEU A 23 19.51 -26.76 -16.85
C LEU A 23 18.96 -26.31 -18.21
N LEU A 24 18.84 -25.00 -18.40
CA LEU A 24 18.29 -24.40 -19.60
C LEU A 24 19.36 -24.07 -20.64
N ASN A 25 20.64 -24.29 -20.33
CA ASN A 25 21.80 -23.93 -21.14
C ASN A 25 21.72 -22.47 -21.61
N ASP A 26 21.39 -21.58 -20.67
CA ASP A 26 21.23 -20.14 -20.90
C ASP A 26 21.82 -19.36 -19.71
N ASP A 27 23.01 -18.80 -19.92
CA ASP A 27 23.75 -18.03 -18.92
C ASP A 27 23.14 -16.65 -18.63
N THR A 28 22.17 -16.20 -19.43
CA THR A 28 21.55 -14.87 -19.29
C THR A 28 20.41 -14.85 -18.27
N LEU A 29 19.94 -16.03 -17.85
CA LEU A 29 18.85 -16.15 -16.90
C LEU A 29 19.28 -15.61 -15.52
N THR A 30 18.42 -14.78 -14.94
CA THR A 30 18.59 -14.23 -13.59
C THR A 30 17.41 -14.71 -12.75
N VAL A 31 17.65 -15.09 -11.49
CA VAL A 31 16.54 -15.40 -10.59
C VAL A 31 15.70 -14.15 -10.42
N LEU A 32 14.38 -14.27 -10.58
CA LEU A 32 13.46 -13.12 -10.60
C LEU A 32 13.64 -12.21 -9.37
N GLU A 33 13.89 -12.79 -8.20
CA GLU A 33 14.15 -12.04 -6.95
C GLU A 33 15.38 -11.11 -7.01
N LYS A 34 16.37 -11.42 -7.85
CA LYS A 34 17.57 -10.59 -8.08
C LYS A 34 17.45 -9.68 -9.29
N SER A 35 16.34 -9.74 -10.03
CA SER A 35 16.10 -8.86 -11.17
C SER A 35 15.87 -7.42 -10.69
N PRO A 36 16.55 -6.41 -11.26
CA PRO A 36 16.32 -5.00 -10.92
C PRO A 36 14.86 -4.57 -11.08
N ILE A 37 14.18 -5.09 -12.11
CA ILE A 37 12.75 -4.80 -12.36
C ILE A 37 11.88 -5.36 -11.24
N TYR A 38 12.20 -6.55 -10.72
CA TYR A 38 11.44 -7.16 -9.64
C TYR A 38 11.59 -6.38 -8.33
N GLN A 39 12.81 -5.91 -8.03
CA GLN A 39 13.04 -5.02 -6.89
C GLN A 39 12.23 -3.72 -7.02
N GLU A 40 12.23 -3.10 -8.21
CA GLU A 40 11.45 -1.88 -8.46
C GLU A 40 9.93 -2.12 -8.29
N ILE A 41 9.40 -3.26 -8.77
CA ILE A 41 8.00 -3.63 -8.58
C ILE A 41 7.66 -3.83 -7.10
N LEU A 42 8.54 -4.51 -6.35
CA LEU A 42 8.35 -4.71 -4.91
C LEU A 42 8.38 -3.39 -4.14
N GLU A 43 9.34 -2.50 -4.45
CA GLU A 43 9.46 -1.18 -3.83
C GLU A 43 8.22 -0.34 -4.10
N LYS A 44 7.80 -0.22 -5.37
CA LYS A 44 6.58 0.51 -5.75
C LYS A 44 5.33 -0.11 -5.13
N GLY A 45 5.24 -1.44 -5.10
CA GLY A 45 4.12 -2.14 -4.49
C GLY A 45 4.02 -1.90 -2.99
N LEU A 46 5.16 -1.86 -2.30
CA LEU A 46 5.22 -1.54 -0.87
C LEU A 46 4.85 -0.07 -0.61
N GLU A 47 5.37 0.86 -1.41
CA GLU A 47 5.06 2.29 -1.31
C GLU A 47 3.56 2.55 -1.49
N LEU A 48 2.96 2.02 -2.57
CA LEU A 48 1.52 2.12 -2.82
C LEU A 48 0.69 1.46 -1.72
N GLY A 49 1.14 0.31 -1.21
CA GLY A 49 0.46 -0.39 -0.12
C GLY A 49 0.48 0.39 1.20
N LEU A 50 1.59 1.05 1.51
CA LEU A 50 1.72 1.90 2.69
C LEU A 50 0.87 3.17 2.57
N GLU A 51 0.87 3.81 1.41
CA GLU A 51 0.05 4.99 1.13
C GLU A 51 -1.45 4.67 1.25
N GLN A 52 -1.92 3.62 0.56
CA GLN A 52 -3.30 3.16 0.66
C GLN A 52 -3.69 2.76 2.09
N GLY A 53 -2.79 2.08 2.81
CA GLY A 53 -3.03 1.69 4.20
C GLY A 53 -3.16 2.90 5.13
N LEU A 54 -2.38 3.95 4.88
CA LEU A 54 -2.46 5.21 5.63
C LEU A 54 -3.79 5.93 5.34
N GLU A 55 -4.17 6.07 4.08
CA GLU A 55 -5.44 6.72 3.68
C GLU A 55 -6.65 6.00 4.27
N GLN A 56 -6.72 4.67 4.12
CA GLN A 56 -7.79 3.86 4.70
C GLN A 56 -7.82 3.96 6.23
N GLY A 57 -6.65 3.99 6.88
CA GLY A 57 -6.54 4.13 8.32
C GLY A 57 -7.05 5.48 8.83
N LEU A 58 -6.74 6.57 8.12
CA LEU A 58 -7.20 7.91 8.44
C LEU A 58 -8.71 8.06 8.20
N GLU A 59 -9.21 7.59 7.05
CA GLU A 59 -10.64 7.58 6.71
C GLU A 59 -11.45 6.86 7.81
N GLN A 60 -11.06 5.63 8.16
CA GLN A 60 -11.73 4.85 9.20
C GLN A 60 -11.66 5.53 10.57
N SER A 61 -10.56 6.21 10.87
CA SER A 61 -10.39 6.94 12.13
C SER A 61 -11.36 8.13 12.21
N ILE A 62 -11.47 8.91 11.13
CA ILE A 62 -12.42 10.02 11.01
C ILE A 62 -13.84 9.51 11.15
N ILE A 63 -14.23 8.49 10.38
CA ILE A 63 -15.58 7.90 10.45
C ILE A 63 -15.89 7.44 11.88
N ARG A 64 -14.94 6.77 12.55
CA ARG A 64 -15.11 6.32 13.94
C ARG A 64 -15.30 7.50 14.90
N ILE A 65 -14.55 8.59 14.73
CA ILE A 65 -14.71 9.81 15.54
C ILE A 65 -16.11 10.39 15.32
N LEU A 66 -16.53 10.56 14.06
CA LEU A 66 -17.83 11.13 13.72
C LEU A 66 -18.98 10.25 14.23
N GLN A 67 -18.89 8.93 14.12
CA GLN A 67 -19.85 7.99 14.70
C GLN A 67 -19.92 8.10 16.22
N ARG A 68 -18.78 8.29 16.90
CA ARG A 68 -18.76 8.47 18.36
C ARG A 68 -19.38 9.79 18.81
N ARG A 69 -19.19 10.87 18.04
CA ARG A 69 -19.67 12.21 18.39
C ARG A 69 -21.12 12.45 17.99
N PHE A 70 -21.53 11.91 16.85
CA PHE A 70 -22.81 12.24 16.19
C PHE A 70 -23.69 11.01 15.90
N SER A 71 -23.31 9.82 16.37
CA SER A 71 -23.98 8.52 16.20
C SER A 71 -24.03 7.97 14.78
N ILE A 72 -24.66 8.66 13.83
CA ILE A 72 -24.84 8.20 12.46
C ILE A 72 -24.07 9.11 11.52
N VAL A 73 -23.19 8.53 10.71
CA VAL A 73 -22.47 9.24 9.65
C VAL A 73 -23.20 9.00 8.33
N PRO A 74 -23.62 10.06 7.62
CA PRO A 74 -24.22 9.92 6.30
C PRO A 74 -23.26 9.32 5.26
N ALA A 75 -23.76 8.44 4.40
CA ALA A 75 -22.96 7.76 3.38
C ALA A 75 -22.29 8.70 2.35
N ASN A 76 -22.81 9.92 2.17
CA ASN A 76 -22.15 10.91 1.32
C ASN A 76 -20.82 11.38 1.93
N ILE A 77 -20.74 11.51 3.26
CA ILE A 77 -19.49 11.90 3.93
C ILE A 77 -18.42 10.83 3.75
N GLU A 78 -18.80 9.55 3.88
CA GLU A 78 -17.88 8.43 3.64
C GLU A 78 -17.36 8.44 2.20
N LYS A 79 -18.25 8.64 1.22
CA LYS A 79 -17.87 8.71 -0.19
C LYS A 79 -16.92 9.88 -0.48
N ASP A 80 -17.17 11.04 0.12
CA ASP A 80 -16.37 12.24 -0.09
C ASP A 80 -14.99 12.09 0.59
N LEU A 81 -14.90 11.47 1.77
CA LEU A 81 -13.62 11.16 2.43
C LEU A 81 -12.76 10.17 1.61
N ALA A 82 -13.38 9.19 0.95
CA ALA A 82 -12.66 8.21 0.13
C ALA A 82 -12.02 8.81 -1.15
N GLN A 83 -12.27 10.09 -1.46
CA GLN A 83 -11.63 10.80 -2.58
C GLN A 83 -10.45 11.68 -2.14
N LEU A 84 -10.23 11.82 -0.84
CA LEU A 84 -9.18 12.67 -0.29
C LEU A 84 -7.85 11.92 -0.17
N THR A 85 -6.76 12.67 -0.31
CA THR A 85 -5.40 12.18 -0.06
C THR A 85 -5.11 12.05 1.44
N ALA A 86 -4.07 11.31 1.80
CA ALA A 86 -3.63 11.18 3.19
C ALA A 86 -3.42 12.53 3.91
N VAL A 87 -2.89 13.55 3.21
CA VAL A 87 -2.64 14.89 3.78
C VAL A 87 -3.95 15.62 4.06
N GLU A 88 -4.92 15.51 3.17
CA GLU A 88 -6.23 16.13 3.34
C GLU A 88 -7.03 15.44 4.45
N LEU A 89 -6.97 14.10 4.50
CA LEU A 89 -7.57 13.30 5.57
C LEU A 89 -6.99 13.64 6.94
N ASP A 90 -5.67 13.78 7.05
CA ASP A 90 -5.02 14.20 8.31
C ASP A 90 -5.57 15.55 8.80
N SER A 91 -5.70 16.53 7.89
CA SER A 91 -6.31 17.82 8.23
C SER A 91 -7.80 17.73 8.60
N MET A 92 -8.53 16.80 8.00
CA MET A 92 -9.93 16.53 8.32
C MET A 92 -10.09 15.86 9.68
N LEU A 93 -9.07 15.19 10.19
CA LEU A 93 -9.09 14.54 11.51
C LEU A 93 -9.22 15.59 12.64
N ASP A 94 -8.50 16.70 12.54
CA ASP A 94 -8.64 17.84 13.46
C ASP A 94 -10.03 18.48 13.39
N VAL A 95 -10.58 18.62 12.18
CA VAL A 95 -11.95 19.13 11.97
C VAL A 95 -12.97 18.17 12.56
N ALA A 96 -12.79 16.85 12.38
CA ALA A 96 -13.67 15.83 12.94
C ALA A 96 -13.70 15.84 14.48
N LEU A 97 -12.63 16.28 15.14
CA LEU A 97 -12.54 16.42 16.60
C LEU A 97 -13.17 17.72 17.12
N THR A 98 -13.11 18.80 16.35
CA THR A 98 -13.46 20.16 16.80
C THR A 98 -14.82 20.65 16.29
N ALA A 99 -15.29 20.14 15.15
CA ALA A 99 -16.55 20.58 14.53
C ALA A 99 -17.73 20.43 15.51
N PRO A 100 -18.64 21.42 15.63
CA PRO A 100 -19.76 21.38 16.56
C PRO A 100 -20.84 20.36 16.15
N ASP A 101 -20.99 20.11 14.85
CA ASP A 101 -22.01 19.25 14.24
C ASP A 101 -21.53 18.67 12.91
N LEU A 102 -22.32 17.72 12.37
CA LEU A 102 -22.02 17.08 11.08
C LEU A 102 -22.16 18.02 9.88
N ASP A 103 -23.04 19.02 9.96
CA ASP A 103 -23.28 19.94 8.85
C ASP A 103 -22.06 20.84 8.62
N THR A 104 -21.46 21.34 9.71
CA THR A 104 -20.21 22.11 9.68
C THR A 104 -19.06 21.27 9.15
N PHE A 105 -18.93 20.02 9.61
CA PHE A 105 -17.92 19.09 9.08
C PHE A 105 -18.09 18.85 7.57
N ALA A 106 -19.33 18.61 7.11
CA ALA A 106 -19.61 18.35 5.70
C ALA A 106 -19.33 19.57 4.80
N GLN A 107 -19.46 20.80 5.33
CA GLN A 107 -19.09 22.01 4.59
C GLN A 107 -17.58 22.12 4.40
N GLU A 108 -16.80 21.89 5.46
CA GLU A 108 -15.33 21.87 5.38
C GLU A 108 -14.81 20.76 4.46
N LEU A 109 -15.47 19.60 4.48
CA LEU A 109 -15.16 18.49 3.58
C LEU A 109 -15.35 18.87 2.11
N LYS A 110 -16.48 19.51 1.77
CA LYS A 110 -16.76 19.99 0.41
C LYS A 110 -15.78 21.08 -0.04
N ALA A 111 -15.43 21.99 0.85
CA ALA A 111 -14.47 23.05 0.55
C ALA A 111 -13.09 22.48 0.16
N LYS A 112 -12.72 21.32 0.69
CA LYS A 112 -11.50 20.60 0.31
C LYS A 112 -11.67 19.77 -0.95
N SER A 113 -12.80 19.11 -1.15
CA SER A 113 -13.02 18.29 -2.36
C SER A 113 -13.12 19.11 -3.65
N ASP A 114 -13.52 20.38 -3.55
CA ASP A 114 -13.69 21.30 -4.69
C ASP A 114 -12.43 22.14 -5.00
N ALA A 115 -11.38 22.04 -4.17
CA ALA A 115 -10.12 22.79 -4.30
C ALA A 115 -9.09 22.05 -5.17
#